data_AF-A0A2T3L7Z5-F1
#
_entry.id   AF-A0A2T3L7Z5-F1
#
_cell.length_a   1.000
_cell.length_b   1.000
_cell.length_c   1.000
_cell.angle_alpha   90.00
_cell.angle_beta   90.00
_cell.angle_gamma   90.00
#
_symmetry.space_group_name_H-M   'P 1'
#
loop_
_entity.id
_entity.type
_entity.pdbx_description
1 polymer ?
#
loop_
_entity_poly.entity_id
_entity_poly.type
_entity_poly.pdbx_seq_one_letter_code
_entity_poly.pdbx_strand_id
1 'polypeptide(L)'
;MSVIVLKKVIKRKIRDNKLFFHKNLPRSIKLNYLAKVLFNDGFTEFSHQRLPHGKVSPLSLDIQYKLYMVSEKNIKALFIDNKEFIIDKINRFSIALIIDFIKTIHVTIGFSKNDLDLLLCKSKKKKKSLITAYIILFELDNEIEKEKNNDNKYINRLKDVFFEVNFNIENTIDKDKNISINEFWITCEFDRFISEYSKIENPNLRENLQYYFVTENHHKVINIYNNLLRNKEYKSIQLNHTFFFYSYMSICPERIADFFNEISVLNMIKYEIFSGYILNSINDAEECRRRYVYGLQSYLDIESGLNYPTKDELARKKVLIISESGVGDEVRWAKLYSRVNNTNITITCEPRLYELLKNSFSNINFLSVKRCFRGDGSLLRDFHRKNLPMPISQIKNDFDHVITTGSLINVLGEDSIKASNEAYIKPISEELNNMNEIRIGIIWSSGLKEPFRQLRYLLSLEDIIDFKNIYSDRNVKFIALQSPISENDKQLCEDNGIIIPYDVDLYNDFVSTATLLKTLNCVVGMSSFITEFAASLGIRFFHMANSPEVYYMRSSGLKSEECKDVLSNNTLLVIPDDGFKNKTSKDINFACFRKLKTMVDNMIEVEYDKL
;
A
#
# COMPACT_ATOMS: atom_id res chain seq x y z
N MET A 1 44.24 -33.57 7.84
CA MET A 1 43.38 -34.54 7.11
C MET A 1 43.11 -33.95 5.72
N SER A 2 43.56 -34.59 4.63
CA SER A 2 43.41 -33.98 3.29
C SER A 2 41.94 -33.85 2.90
N VAL A 3 41.62 -32.88 2.05
CA VAL A 3 40.26 -32.67 1.50
C VAL A 3 39.68 -33.98 0.93
N ILE A 4 40.54 -34.87 0.42
CA ILE A 4 40.19 -36.20 -0.10
C ILE A 4 39.74 -37.15 1.03
N VAL A 5 40.43 -37.15 2.18
CA VAL A 5 40.08 -37.98 3.34
C VAL A 5 38.80 -37.45 4.00
N LEU A 6 38.63 -36.13 4.13
CA LEU A 6 37.41 -35.52 4.64
C LEU A 6 36.20 -35.86 3.74
N LYS A 7 36.37 -35.83 2.41
CA LYS A 7 35.36 -36.25 1.43
C LYS A 7 34.98 -37.73 1.59
N LYS A 8 35.94 -38.63 1.86
CA LYS A 8 35.67 -40.06 2.09
C LYS A 8 34.91 -40.32 3.39
N VAL A 9 35.25 -39.62 4.48
CA VAL A 9 34.56 -39.73 5.78
C VAL A 9 33.12 -39.22 5.69
N ILE A 10 32.91 -38.09 5.00
CA ILE A 10 31.57 -37.52 4.79
C ILE A 10 30.72 -38.43 3.90
N LYS A 11 31.27 -38.96 2.80
CA LYS A 11 30.57 -39.92 1.93
C LYS A 11 30.13 -41.18 2.70
N ARG A 12 30.98 -41.70 3.60
CA ARG A 12 30.65 -42.87 4.43
C ARG A 12 29.53 -42.56 5.42
N LYS A 13 29.60 -41.43 6.14
CA LYS A 13 28.54 -41.02 7.10
C LYS A 13 27.18 -40.75 6.44
N ILE A 14 27.16 -40.17 5.24
CA ILE A 14 25.92 -39.94 4.47
C ILE A 14 25.31 -41.26 3.98
N ARG A 15 26.15 -42.19 3.52
CA ARG A 15 25.69 -43.52 3.06
C ARG A 15 25.06 -44.30 4.20
N ASP A 16 25.68 -44.26 5.38
CA ASP A 16 25.27 -45.08 6.52
C ASP A 16 24.07 -44.46 7.29
N ASN A 17 23.71 -43.18 7.02
CA ASN A 17 22.59 -42.48 7.68
C ASN A 17 21.58 -41.85 6.69
N LYS A 18 21.34 -42.49 5.54
CA LYS A 18 20.48 -41.99 4.45
C LYS A 18 19.08 -41.57 4.90
N LEU A 19 18.48 -42.26 5.87
CA LEU A 19 17.12 -41.95 6.36
C LEU A 19 17.06 -40.69 7.24
N PHE A 20 18.13 -40.40 7.99
CA PHE A 20 18.18 -39.27 8.93
C PHE A 20 18.24 -37.93 8.20
N PHE A 21 19.06 -37.83 7.14
CA PHE A 21 19.20 -36.61 6.33
C PHE A 21 17.97 -36.30 5.48
N HIS A 22 17.21 -37.32 5.09
CA HIS A 22 16.03 -37.15 4.24
C HIS A 22 14.83 -36.56 5.00
N LYS A 23 14.71 -36.83 6.31
CA LYS A 23 13.61 -36.31 7.15
C LYS A 23 13.90 -34.96 7.81
N ASN A 24 15.16 -34.64 8.13
CA ASN A 24 15.47 -33.52 9.05
C ASN A 24 16.12 -32.27 8.43
N LEU A 25 16.39 -32.23 7.11
CA LEU A 25 16.97 -31.05 6.46
C LEU A 25 15.93 -30.15 5.77
N PRO A 26 15.95 -28.82 6.00
CA PRO A 26 15.10 -27.85 5.31
C PRO A 26 15.21 -27.94 3.77
N ARG A 27 14.09 -27.70 3.09
CA ARG A 27 13.95 -27.83 1.62
C ARG A 27 14.93 -26.96 0.83
N SER A 28 15.33 -25.81 1.39
CA SER A 28 16.33 -24.89 0.83
C SER A 28 17.76 -25.44 0.83
N ILE A 29 18.13 -26.25 1.81
CA ILE A 29 19.46 -26.88 1.89
C ILE A 29 19.54 -28.07 0.93
N LYS A 30 18.44 -28.80 0.73
CA LYS A 30 18.38 -29.90 -0.26
C LYS A 30 18.64 -29.42 -1.69
N LEU A 31 18.15 -28.23 -2.07
CA LEU A 31 18.35 -27.66 -3.41
C LEU A 31 19.78 -27.13 -3.62
N ASN A 32 20.33 -26.40 -2.66
CA ASN A 32 21.69 -25.85 -2.76
C ASN A 32 22.78 -26.93 -2.65
N TYR A 33 22.53 -28.01 -1.90
CA TYR A 33 23.50 -29.10 -1.73
C TYR A 33 23.48 -30.08 -2.91
N LEU A 34 22.32 -30.33 -3.54
CA LEU A 34 22.22 -31.09 -4.79
C LEU A 34 23.00 -30.39 -5.93
N ALA A 35 22.87 -29.06 -6.02
CA ALA A 35 23.58 -28.25 -7.01
C ALA A 35 25.11 -28.29 -6.83
N LYS A 36 25.60 -28.34 -5.58
CA LYS A 36 27.05 -28.45 -5.29
C LYS A 36 27.63 -29.86 -5.49
N VAL A 37 26.81 -30.90 -5.37
CA VAL A 37 27.26 -32.31 -5.49
C VAL A 37 27.16 -32.82 -6.93
N LEU A 38 26.24 -32.32 -7.75
CA LEU A 38 26.00 -32.81 -9.11
C LEU A 38 26.95 -32.24 -10.19
N PHE A 39 27.73 -31.20 -9.90
CA PHE A 39 28.44 -30.44 -10.95
C PHE A 39 29.92 -30.18 -10.67
N ASN A 40 30.57 -31.07 -9.91
CA ASN A 40 32.03 -31.23 -10.00
C ASN A 40 32.31 -32.64 -10.54
N ASP A 41 32.69 -32.66 -11.82
CA ASP A 41 33.01 -33.78 -12.71
C ASP A 41 31.87 -34.69 -13.16
N GLY A 42 31.79 -34.82 -14.49
CA GLY A 42 30.67 -35.36 -15.23
C GLY A 42 30.36 -36.81 -14.95
N PHE A 43 29.06 -37.10 -14.92
CA PHE A 43 28.51 -38.35 -15.42
C PHE A 43 27.05 -38.13 -15.82
N THR A 44 26.74 -38.43 -17.08
CA THR A 44 25.40 -38.62 -17.60
C THR A 44 24.91 -39.99 -17.18
N GLU A 45 23.99 -40.04 -16.21
CA GLU A 45 22.87 -40.99 -16.14
C GLU A 45 22.15 -40.80 -14.80
N PHE A 46 20.99 -40.13 -14.82
CA PHE A 46 19.86 -40.47 -13.97
C PHE A 46 18.62 -39.76 -14.52
N SER A 47 18.04 -40.38 -15.54
CA SER A 47 16.68 -40.09 -15.99
C SER A 47 15.67 -40.69 -15.02
N HIS A 48 14.64 -39.91 -14.72
CA HIS A 48 13.37 -40.31 -14.13
C HIS A 48 13.39 -40.69 -12.64
N GLN A 49 13.05 -39.73 -11.79
CA GLN A 49 11.71 -39.72 -11.17
C GLN A 49 11.46 -38.45 -10.33
N ARG A 50 10.32 -37.82 -10.63
CA ARG A 50 9.60 -36.77 -9.88
C ARG A 50 10.24 -35.38 -9.82
N LEU A 51 10.20 -34.69 -10.95
CA LEU A 51 9.95 -33.25 -10.99
C LEU A 51 8.46 -32.99 -11.33
N PRO A 52 7.87 -31.86 -10.90
CA PRO A 52 6.48 -31.53 -11.17
C PRO A 52 6.23 -31.51 -12.68
N HIS A 53 5.05 -31.98 -13.10
CA HIS A 53 4.65 -32.02 -14.50
C HIS A 53 4.80 -30.64 -15.18
N GLY A 54 5.90 -30.48 -15.91
CA GLY A 54 6.22 -29.33 -16.74
C GLY A 54 7.60 -29.52 -17.37
N LYS A 55 7.64 -29.81 -18.68
CA LYS A 55 8.86 -30.05 -19.47
C LYS A 55 9.74 -28.79 -19.51
N VAL A 56 10.66 -28.62 -18.56
CA VAL A 56 11.83 -27.73 -18.74
C VAL A 56 12.93 -28.59 -19.35
N SER A 57 13.42 -28.21 -20.54
CA SER A 57 14.44 -28.98 -21.23
C SER A 57 15.81 -28.79 -20.56
N PRO A 58 16.70 -29.79 -20.56
CA PRO A 58 18.08 -29.64 -20.09
C PRO A 58 18.80 -28.42 -20.70
N LEU A 59 18.49 -28.08 -21.94
CA LEU A 59 19.02 -26.91 -22.64
C LEU A 59 18.51 -25.57 -22.10
N SER A 60 17.30 -25.51 -21.52
CA SER A 60 16.81 -24.27 -20.87
C SER A 60 17.50 -24.00 -19.53
N LEU A 61 17.96 -25.05 -18.84
CA LEU A 61 18.84 -24.93 -17.69
C LEU A 61 20.27 -24.55 -18.10
N ASP A 62 20.77 -25.10 -19.22
CA ASP A 62 22.09 -24.75 -19.77
C ASP A 62 22.17 -23.29 -20.24
N ILE A 63 21.12 -22.75 -20.89
CA ILE A 63 21.04 -21.33 -21.29
C ILE A 63 20.99 -20.41 -20.06
N GLN A 64 20.18 -20.73 -19.05
CA GLN A 64 20.12 -19.95 -17.81
C GLN A 64 21.47 -19.93 -17.08
N TYR A 65 22.19 -21.05 -17.08
CA TYR A 65 23.52 -21.15 -16.49
C TYR A 65 24.59 -20.39 -17.30
N LYS A 66 24.57 -20.51 -18.63
CA LYS A 66 25.51 -19.80 -19.52
C LYS A 66 25.30 -18.28 -19.49
N LEU A 67 24.07 -17.80 -19.37
CA LEU A 67 23.81 -16.37 -19.16
C LEU A 67 24.35 -15.86 -17.82
N TYR A 68 24.45 -16.73 -16.82
CA TYR A 68 24.93 -16.38 -15.48
C TYR A 68 26.47 -16.38 -15.35
N MET A 69 27.20 -17.00 -16.30
CA MET A 69 28.62 -17.34 -16.13
C MET A 69 29.56 -16.79 -17.22
N VAL A 70 29.11 -15.94 -18.14
CA VAL A 70 29.85 -15.70 -19.39
C VAL A 70 30.19 -14.22 -19.63
N SER A 71 31.44 -13.97 -20.08
CA SER A 71 31.88 -12.68 -20.64
C SER A 71 31.18 -12.38 -21.98
N GLU A 72 30.85 -11.12 -22.21
CA GLU A 72 30.16 -10.53 -23.38
C GLU A 72 30.40 -11.23 -24.74
N LYS A 73 31.65 -11.58 -25.06
CA LYS A 73 32.04 -12.22 -26.33
C LYS A 73 31.42 -13.62 -26.59
N ASN A 74 31.15 -14.43 -25.56
CA ASN A 74 30.56 -15.78 -25.78
C ASN A 74 29.02 -15.79 -25.73
N ILE A 75 28.39 -14.73 -25.19
CA ILE A 75 26.92 -14.55 -25.29
C ILE A 75 26.53 -14.30 -26.76
N LYS A 76 27.38 -13.55 -27.48
CA LYS A 76 27.20 -13.27 -28.91
C LYS A 76 27.20 -14.52 -29.78
N ALA A 77 28.20 -15.40 -29.61
CA ALA A 77 28.25 -16.68 -30.32
C ALA A 77 27.05 -17.57 -29.96
N LEU A 78 26.73 -17.69 -28.66
CA LEU A 78 25.61 -18.52 -28.20
C LEU A 78 24.27 -18.08 -28.81
N PHE A 79 24.00 -16.78 -28.87
CA PHE A 79 22.77 -16.26 -29.46
C PHE A 79 22.73 -16.45 -30.97
N ILE A 80 23.81 -16.13 -31.69
CA ILE A 80 23.88 -16.29 -33.15
C ILE A 80 23.67 -17.76 -33.54
N ASP A 81 24.33 -18.68 -32.82
CA ASP A 81 24.31 -20.11 -33.14
C ASP A 81 22.99 -20.80 -32.75
N ASN A 82 22.18 -20.21 -31.88
CA ASN A 82 20.95 -20.83 -31.33
C ASN A 82 19.69 -19.95 -31.48
N LYS A 83 19.77 -18.91 -32.32
CA LYS A 83 18.79 -17.83 -32.45
C LYS A 83 17.35 -18.30 -32.64
N GLU A 84 17.12 -19.16 -33.62
CA GLU A 84 15.76 -19.64 -33.94
C GLU A 84 15.15 -20.47 -32.80
N PHE A 85 15.97 -21.26 -32.10
CA PHE A 85 15.52 -22.09 -30.98
C PHE A 85 15.17 -21.26 -29.74
N ILE A 86 16.00 -20.27 -29.42
CA ILE A 86 15.75 -19.35 -28.31
C ILE A 86 14.44 -18.59 -28.54
N ILE A 87 14.23 -18.07 -29.76
CA ILE A 87 13.02 -17.35 -30.13
C ILE A 87 11.79 -18.27 -30.04
N ASP A 88 11.89 -19.54 -30.46
CA ASP A 88 10.80 -20.53 -30.31
C ASP A 88 10.44 -20.82 -28.83
N LYS A 89 11.41 -20.76 -27.92
CA LYS A 89 11.22 -21.10 -26.50
C LYS A 89 10.96 -19.91 -25.58
N ILE A 90 11.15 -18.68 -26.04
CA ILE A 90 11.08 -17.46 -25.21
C ILE A 90 9.75 -17.33 -24.45
N ASN A 91 8.65 -17.79 -25.06
CA ASN A 91 7.31 -17.78 -24.48
C ASN A 91 7.17 -18.66 -23.22
N ARG A 92 8.12 -19.56 -22.95
CA ARG A 92 8.16 -20.44 -21.79
C ARG A 92 8.93 -19.86 -20.61
N PHE A 93 9.70 -18.80 -20.81
CA PHE A 93 10.41 -18.13 -19.72
C PHE A 93 9.48 -17.24 -18.88
N SER A 94 9.92 -16.93 -17.67
CA SER A 94 9.30 -15.90 -16.82
C SER A 94 9.61 -14.51 -17.38
N ILE A 95 8.74 -13.54 -17.11
CA ILE A 95 8.89 -12.17 -17.61
C ILE A 95 10.23 -11.55 -17.19
N ALA A 96 10.63 -11.70 -15.92
CA ALA A 96 11.92 -11.24 -15.42
C ALA A 96 13.12 -11.81 -16.21
N LEU A 97 13.09 -13.09 -16.55
CA LEU A 97 14.18 -13.72 -17.32
C LEU A 97 14.21 -13.24 -18.77
N ILE A 98 13.05 -12.92 -19.35
CA ILE A 98 12.94 -12.33 -20.70
C ILE A 98 13.52 -10.91 -20.68
N ILE A 99 13.22 -10.12 -19.64
CA ILE A 99 13.76 -8.77 -19.46
C ILE A 99 15.29 -8.81 -19.43
N ASP A 100 15.87 -9.61 -18.52
CA ASP A 100 17.32 -9.70 -18.37
C ASP A 100 18.00 -10.21 -19.65
N PHE A 101 17.36 -11.16 -20.33
CA PHE A 101 17.85 -11.70 -21.60
C PHE A 101 17.86 -10.65 -22.72
N ILE A 102 16.78 -9.87 -22.87
CA ILE A 102 16.68 -8.80 -23.87
C ILE A 102 17.70 -7.70 -23.58
N LYS A 103 17.84 -7.28 -22.32
CA LYS A 103 18.87 -6.30 -21.88
C LYS A 103 20.26 -6.76 -22.29
N THR A 104 20.59 -8.00 -21.97
CA THR A 104 21.91 -8.58 -22.24
C THR A 104 22.19 -8.65 -23.73
N ILE A 105 21.23 -9.09 -24.56
CA ILE A 105 21.42 -9.18 -26.01
C ILE A 105 21.47 -7.81 -26.67
N HIS A 106 20.61 -6.88 -26.23
CA HIS A 106 20.56 -5.52 -26.78
C HIS A 106 21.90 -4.81 -26.59
N VAL A 107 22.41 -4.82 -25.36
CA VAL A 107 23.71 -4.22 -25.00
C VAL A 107 24.86 -4.87 -25.78
N THR A 108 24.81 -6.18 -26.00
CA THR A 108 25.96 -6.95 -26.52
C THR A 108 25.99 -7.08 -28.06
N ILE A 109 24.82 -7.08 -28.73
CA ILE A 109 24.69 -7.52 -30.14
C ILE A 109 23.85 -6.57 -30.98
N GLY A 110 22.89 -5.86 -30.37
CA GLY A 110 21.83 -5.14 -31.08
C GLY A 110 20.81 -6.11 -31.73
N PHE A 111 19.59 -5.63 -31.97
CA PHE A 111 18.57 -6.38 -32.72
C PHE A 111 18.50 -5.89 -34.16
N SER A 112 18.45 -6.82 -35.13
CA SER A 112 18.09 -6.46 -36.51
C SER A 112 16.57 -6.43 -36.67
N LYS A 113 16.08 -5.76 -37.74
CA LYS A 113 14.64 -5.67 -38.06
C LYS A 113 13.97 -7.05 -38.11
N ASN A 114 14.62 -8.01 -38.77
CA ASN A 114 14.13 -9.38 -38.88
C ASN A 114 14.02 -10.11 -37.52
N ASP A 115 14.75 -9.67 -36.49
CA ASP A 115 14.77 -10.30 -35.16
C ASP A 115 13.58 -9.88 -34.32
N LEU A 116 13.24 -8.59 -34.42
CA LEU A 116 12.04 -8.02 -33.81
C LEU A 116 10.79 -8.58 -34.48
N ASP A 117 10.78 -8.65 -35.81
CA ASP A 117 9.67 -9.23 -36.58
C ASP A 117 9.46 -10.72 -36.23
N LEU A 118 10.52 -11.51 -36.03
CA LEU A 118 10.40 -12.91 -35.60
C LEU A 118 9.84 -13.05 -34.17
N LEU A 119 10.27 -12.19 -33.25
CA LEU A 119 9.81 -12.17 -31.85
C LEU A 119 8.32 -11.81 -31.77
N LEU A 120 7.87 -10.89 -32.62
CA LEU A 120 6.48 -10.43 -32.70
C LEU A 120 5.58 -11.46 -33.42
N CYS A 121 6.01 -12.05 -34.54
CA CYS A 121 5.19 -12.97 -35.33
C CYS A 121 4.97 -14.36 -34.72
N LYS A 122 5.91 -14.91 -33.92
CA LYS A 122 5.80 -16.30 -33.40
C LYS A 122 5.12 -16.43 -32.02
N SER A 123 4.74 -15.33 -31.39
CA SER A 123 4.00 -15.33 -30.12
C SER A 123 2.50 -15.66 -30.30
N LYS A 124 2.16 -16.96 -30.36
CA LYS A 124 0.75 -17.40 -30.42
C LYS A 124 -0.06 -17.16 -29.13
N LYS A 125 0.55 -16.69 -28.03
CA LYS A 125 -0.15 -16.34 -26.77
C LYS A 125 -0.14 -14.82 -26.55
N LYS A 126 -1.15 -14.16 -27.12
CA LYS A 126 -1.37 -12.70 -27.21
C LYS A 126 -1.02 -11.85 -25.97
N LYS A 127 -1.23 -12.35 -24.74
CA LYS A 127 -0.96 -11.59 -23.49
C LYS A 127 0.53 -11.45 -23.14
N LYS A 128 1.37 -12.44 -23.49
CA LYS A 128 2.82 -12.35 -23.18
C LYS A 128 3.55 -11.46 -24.19
N SER A 129 3.09 -11.40 -25.43
CA SER A 129 3.62 -10.50 -26.47
C SER A 129 3.42 -9.03 -26.13
N LEU A 130 2.27 -8.65 -25.57
CA LEU A 130 2.02 -7.26 -25.17
C LEU A 130 2.98 -6.82 -24.06
N ILE A 131 3.13 -7.65 -23.02
CA ILE A 131 4.05 -7.37 -21.90
C ILE A 131 5.49 -7.29 -22.38
N THR A 132 5.93 -8.22 -23.24
CA THR A 132 7.27 -8.18 -23.84
C THR A 132 7.46 -6.93 -24.70
N ALA A 133 6.46 -6.49 -25.45
CA ALA A 133 6.53 -5.28 -26.27
C ALA A 133 6.56 -3.99 -25.42
N TYR A 134 5.78 -3.91 -24.34
CA TYR A 134 5.85 -2.81 -23.37
C TYR A 134 7.21 -2.72 -22.67
N ILE A 135 7.80 -3.86 -22.33
CA ILE A 135 9.15 -3.92 -21.75
C ILE A 135 10.20 -3.42 -22.76
N ILE A 136 10.08 -3.82 -24.03
CA ILE A 136 10.98 -3.36 -25.10
C ILE A 136 10.85 -1.84 -25.28
N LEU A 137 9.63 -1.30 -25.30
CA LEU A 137 9.39 0.14 -25.41
C LEU A 137 9.95 0.92 -24.22
N PHE A 138 9.73 0.44 -22.99
CA PHE A 138 10.21 1.09 -21.78
C PHE A 138 11.74 1.17 -21.71
N GLU A 139 12.44 0.11 -22.12
CA GLU A 139 13.90 0.10 -22.15
C GLU A 139 14.47 0.93 -23.32
N LEU A 140 13.79 0.94 -24.48
CA LEU A 140 14.16 1.80 -25.61
C LEU A 140 14.02 3.29 -25.27
N ASP A 141 12.95 3.68 -24.58
CA ASP A 141 12.71 5.07 -24.17
C ASP A 141 13.79 5.57 -23.19
N ASN A 142 14.16 4.73 -22.21
CA ASN A 142 15.25 5.04 -21.27
C ASN A 142 16.61 5.19 -21.96
N GLU A 143 16.90 4.42 -23.01
CA GLU A 143 18.15 4.55 -23.77
C GLU A 143 18.13 5.76 -24.72
N ILE A 144 16.99 6.07 -25.35
CA ILE A 144 16.81 7.31 -26.13
C ILE A 144 17.06 8.53 -25.23
N GLU A 145 16.55 8.53 -24.00
CA GLU A 145 16.78 9.61 -23.03
C GLU A 145 18.26 9.79 -22.66
N LYS A 146 18.99 8.69 -22.45
CA LYS A 146 20.43 8.74 -22.10
C LYS A 146 21.29 9.29 -23.23
N GLU A 147 20.91 9.02 -24.48
CA GLU A 147 21.69 9.39 -25.66
C GLU A 147 21.25 10.73 -26.28
N LYS A 148 20.27 11.46 -25.73
CA LYS A 148 19.69 12.72 -26.27
C LYS A 148 20.70 13.78 -26.75
N ASN A 149 21.95 13.74 -26.29
CA ASN A 149 23.01 14.70 -26.64
C ASN A 149 23.91 14.26 -27.83
N ASN A 150 23.77 13.03 -28.33
CA ASN A 150 24.55 12.52 -29.46
C ASN A 150 23.69 12.55 -30.73
N ASP A 151 23.98 13.49 -31.64
CA ASP A 151 23.26 13.61 -32.91
C ASP A 151 23.71 12.52 -33.91
N ASN A 152 23.33 11.28 -33.60
CA ASN A 152 23.78 10.10 -34.32
C ASN A 152 22.59 9.41 -34.99
N LYS A 153 22.82 8.93 -36.22
CA LYS A 153 21.89 8.15 -37.06
C LYS A 153 21.25 6.96 -36.32
N TYR A 154 21.86 6.53 -35.22
CA TYR A 154 21.37 5.54 -34.28
C TYR A 154 20.11 5.97 -33.51
N ILE A 155 20.03 7.21 -33.00
CA ILE A 155 18.87 7.70 -32.23
C ILE A 155 17.63 7.82 -33.10
N ASN A 156 17.78 8.32 -34.33
CA ASN A 156 16.65 8.42 -35.25
C ASN A 156 16.07 7.03 -35.57
N ARG A 157 16.94 6.01 -35.70
CA ARG A 157 16.51 4.62 -35.88
C ARG A 157 15.82 4.04 -34.64
N LEU A 158 16.24 4.42 -33.43
CA LEU A 158 15.56 4.01 -32.18
C LEU A 158 14.16 4.65 -32.06
N LYS A 159 14.03 5.94 -32.42
CA LYS A 159 12.75 6.64 -32.46
C LYS A 159 11.79 6.02 -33.48
N ASP A 160 12.28 5.65 -34.66
CA ASP A 160 11.46 4.99 -35.69
C ASP A 160 10.94 3.63 -35.22
N VAL A 161 11.80 2.80 -34.59
CA VAL A 161 11.41 1.50 -34.04
C VAL A 161 10.43 1.66 -32.86
N PHE A 162 10.66 2.64 -31.99
CA PHE A 162 9.75 2.97 -30.89
C PHE A 162 8.37 3.35 -31.42
N PHE A 163 8.32 4.23 -32.42
CA PHE A 163 7.06 4.68 -33.02
C PHE A 163 6.32 3.54 -33.73
N GLU A 164 7.03 2.69 -34.49
CA GLU A 164 6.45 1.55 -35.20
C GLU A 164 5.91 0.47 -34.24
N VAL A 165 6.63 0.18 -33.14
CA VAL A 165 6.17 -0.77 -32.12
C VAL A 165 4.98 -0.20 -31.34
N ASN A 166 5.03 1.08 -30.96
CA ASN A 166 3.92 1.73 -30.25
C ASN A 166 2.65 1.79 -31.11
N PHE A 167 2.78 2.19 -32.39
CA PHE A 167 1.69 2.21 -33.36
C PHE A 167 1.06 0.82 -33.57
N ASN A 168 1.88 -0.24 -33.62
CA ASN A 168 1.37 -1.60 -33.75
C ASN A 168 0.70 -2.11 -32.46
N ILE A 169 1.19 -1.73 -31.29
CA ILE A 169 0.53 -2.03 -30.01
C ILE A 169 -0.81 -1.31 -29.93
N GLU A 170 -0.86 -0.01 -30.22
CA GLU A 170 -2.09 0.78 -30.23
C GLU A 170 -3.12 0.21 -31.21
N ASN A 171 -2.72 -0.13 -32.44
CA ASN A 171 -3.61 -0.79 -33.41
C ASN A 171 -4.05 -2.22 -33.03
N THR A 172 -3.25 -2.92 -32.21
CA THR A 172 -3.62 -4.25 -31.69
C THR A 172 -4.56 -4.12 -30.50
N ILE A 173 -4.38 -3.10 -29.65
CA ILE A 173 -5.26 -2.74 -28.54
C ILE A 173 -6.61 -2.26 -29.06
N ASP A 174 -6.63 -1.43 -30.10
CA ASP A 174 -7.87 -0.87 -30.68
C ASP A 174 -8.73 -1.93 -31.42
N LYS A 175 -8.10 -3.05 -31.82
CA LYS A 175 -8.80 -4.23 -32.38
C LYS A 175 -9.28 -5.24 -31.32
N ASP A 176 -8.73 -5.22 -30.11
CA ASP A 176 -9.13 -6.11 -28.99
C ASP A 176 -9.86 -5.28 -27.91
N LYS A 177 -10.96 -4.58 -28.28
CA LYS A 177 -11.91 -3.83 -27.41
C LYS A 177 -12.60 -4.64 -26.31
N ASN A 178 -12.07 -5.78 -25.90
CA ASN A 178 -12.44 -6.46 -24.67
C ASN A 178 -11.62 -5.89 -23.50
N ILE A 179 -11.78 -4.60 -23.24
CA ILE A 179 -11.42 -4.04 -21.94
C ILE A 179 -12.19 -4.87 -20.92
N SER A 180 -11.48 -5.56 -20.04
CA SER A 180 -12.15 -6.32 -18.98
C SER A 180 -12.93 -5.32 -18.15
N ILE A 181 -14.22 -5.56 -17.89
CA ILE A 181 -15.04 -4.69 -17.04
C ILE A 181 -14.36 -4.39 -15.68
N ASN A 182 -13.51 -5.31 -15.20
CA ASN A 182 -12.73 -5.14 -13.99
C ASN A 182 -11.67 -4.03 -14.09
N GLU A 183 -11.25 -3.62 -15.28
CA GLU A 183 -10.41 -2.43 -15.49
C GLU A 183 -11.18 -1.17 -15.10
N PHE A 184 -12.44 -1.00 -15.53
CA PHE A 184 -13.28 0.13 -15.09
C PHE A 184 -13.51 0.13 -13.59
N TRP A 185 -13.65 -1.05 -12.98
CA TRP A 185 -13.69 -1.16 -11.52
C TRP A 185 -12.39 -0.65 -10.90
N ILE A 186 -11.22 -1.10 -11.37
CA ILE A 186 -9.90 -0.71 -10.83
C ILE A 186 -9.61 0.78 -11.03
N THR A 187 -9.98 1.35 -12.18
CA THR A 187 -9.82 2.78 -12.50
C THR A 187 -10.90 3.66 -11.87
N CYS A 188 -11.86 3.06 -11.17
CA CYS A 188 -12.99 3.73 -10.53
C CYS A 188 -13.92 4.47 -11.51
N GLU A 189 -13.98 4.03 -12.77
CA GLU A 189 -14.94 4.48 -13.78
C GLU A 189 -16.30 3.78 -13.55
N PHE A 190 -16.94 4.06 -12.43
CA PHE A 190 -18.12 3.33 -11.95
C PHE A 190 -19.33 3.40 -12.90
N ASP A 191 -19.60 4.56 -13.51
CA ASP A 191 -20.70 4.69 -14.47
C ASP A 191 -20.49 3.81 -15.70
N ARG A 192 -19.24 3.77 -16.19
CA ARG A 192 -18.85 2.92 -17.31
C ARG A 192 -18.88 1.44 -16.93
N PHE A 193 -18.41 1.11 -15.72
CA PHE A 193 -18.55 -0.24 -15.16
C PHE A 193 -20.02 -0.67 -15.15
N ILE A 194 -20.94 0.14 -14.64
CA ILE A 194 -22.39 -0.15 -14.60
C ILE A 194 -22.96 -0.33 -16.01
N SER A 195 -22.60 0.55 -16.95
CA SER A 195 -23.06 0.48 -18.34
C SER A 195 -22.59 -0.81 -19.02
N GLU A 196 -21.31 -1.18 -18.89
CA GLU A 196 -20.77 -2.40 -19.49
C GLU A 196 -21.26 -3.67 -18.80
N TYR A 197 -21.52 -3.63 -17.48
CA TYR A 197 -22.06 -4.76 -16.73
C TYR A 197 -23.39 -5.25 -17.31
N SER A 198 -24.24 -4.32 -17.74
CA SER A 198 -25.56 -4.62 -18.31
C SER A 198 -25.51 -5.46 -19.59
N LYS A 199 -24.34 -5.52 -20.25
CA LYS A 199 -24.13 -6.26 -21.50
C LYS A 199 -23.58 -7.68 -21.26
N ILE A 200 -23.28 -8.06 -20.02
CA ILE A 200 -22.72 -9.36 -19.68
C ILE A 200 -23.86 -10.37 -19.48
N GLU A 201 -23.93 -11.40 -20.33
CA GLU A 201 -24.97 -12.44 -20.23
C GLU A 201 -24.86 -13.28 -18.95
N ASN A 202 -23.63 -13.59 -18.50
CA ASN A 202 -23.37 -14.48 -17.37
C ASN A 202 -22.25 -13.95 -16.48
N PRO A 203 -22.50 -12.88 -15.69
CA PRO A 203 -21.49 -12.31 -14.81
C PRO A 203 -21.09 -13.31 -13.73
N ASN A 204 -19.80 -13.38 -13.42
CA ASN A 204 -19.31 -14.23 -12.33
C ASN A 204 -19.69 -13.64 -10.96
N LEU A 205 -19.47 -14.41 -9.88
CA LEU A 205 -19.80 -13.98 -8.52
C LEU A 205 -19.19 -12.61 -8.16
N ARG A 206 -17.92 -12.37 -8.51
CA ARG A 206 -17.24 -11.12 -8.15
C ARG A 206 -17.81 -9.93 -8.91
N GLU A 207 -18.10 -10.09 -10.20
CA GLU A 207 -18.73 -9.05 -11.02
C GLU A 207 -20.12 -8.69 -10.49
N ASN A 208 -20.93 -9.69 -10.12
CA ASN A 208 -22.22 -9.46 -9.47
C ASN A 208 -22.08 -8.66 -8.16
N LEU A 209 -21.10 -9.01 -7.33
CA LEU A 209 -20.85 -8.31 -6.07
C LEU A 209 -20.37 -6.89 -6.30
N GLN A 210 -19.47 -6.66 -7.26
CA GLN A 210 -19.03 -5.31 -7.66
C GLN A 210 -20.22 -4.47 -8.11
N TYR A 211 -21.07 -5.00 -8.98
CA TYR A 211 -22.26 -4.32 -9.48
C TYR A 211 -23.27 -4.00 -8.39
N TYR A 212 -23.63 -4.96 -7.54
CA TYR A 212 -24.55 -4.70 -6.44
C TYR A 212 -23.97 -3.75 -5.40
N PHE A 213 -22.66 -3.75 -5.20
CA PHE A 213 -22.02 -2.83 -4.27
C PHE A 213 -22.01 -1.39 -4.81
N VAL A 214 -21.60 -1.17 -6.08
CA VAL A 214 -21.55 0.18 -6.68
C VAL A 214 -22.94 0.79 -6.90
N THR A 215 -23.96 -0.04 -7.08
CA THR A 215 -25.37 0.40 -7.16
C THR A 215 -26.07 0.46 -5.80
N GLU A 216 -25.30 0.43 -4.70
CA GLU A 216 -25.79 0.48 -3.31
C GLU A 216 -26.84 -0.61 -2.95
N ASN A 217 -26.89 -1.71 -3.70
CA ASN A 217 -27.79 -2.85 -3.46
C ASN A 217 -27.19 -3.85 -2.44
N HIS A 218 -26.91 -3.36 -1.24
CA HIS A 218 -26.27 -4.13 -0.18
C HIS A 218 -27.11 -5.34 0.29
N HIS A 219 -28.44 -5.28 0.20
CA HIS A 219 -29.31 -6.42 0.52
C HIS A 219 -29.03 -7.63 -0.38
N LYS A 220 -28.81 -7.44 -1.68
CA LYS A 220 -28.43 -8.53 -2.59
C LYS A 220 -27.07 -9.12 -2.24
N VAL A 221 -26.10 -8.29 -1.87
CA VAL A 221 -24.77 -8.73 -1.41
C VAL A 221 -24.88 -9.60 -0.16
N ILE A 222 -25.68 -9.18 0.83
CA ILE A 222 -25.95 -9.96 2.06
C ILE A 222 -26.67 -11.28 1.75
N ASN A 223 -27.65 -11.27 0.85
CA ASN A 223 -28.35 -12.50 0.45
C ASN A 223 -27.40 -13.51 -0.20
N ILE A 224 -26.48 -13.04 -1.05
CA ILE A 224 -25.43 -13.89 -1.64
C ILE A 224 -24.53 -14.45 -0.53
N TYR A 225 -24.08 -13.62 0.41
CA TYR A 225 -23.28 -14.08 1.56
C TYR A 225 -23.99 -15.19 2.34
N ASN A 226 -25.26 -14.98 2.71
CA ASN A 226 -26.04 -15.94 3.49
C ASN A 226 -26.22 -17.27 2.73
N ASN A 227 -26.37 -17.22 1.40
CA ASN A 227 -26.40 -18.42 0.56
C ASN A 227 -25.06 -19.18 0.59
N LEU A 228 -23.95 -18.46 0.37
CA LEU A 228 -22.61 -19.04 0.42
C LEU A 228 -22.31 -19.66 1.79
N LEU A 229 -22.72 -18.99 2.88
CA LEU A 229 -22.53 -19.46 4.25
C LEU A 229 -23.32 -20.74 4.51
N ARG A 230 -24.61 -20.77 4.14
CA ARG A 230 -25.47 -21.97 4.24
C ARG A 230 -24.90 -23.16 3.47
N ASN A 231 -24.31 -22.90 2.30
CA ASN A 231 -23.68 -23.92 1.45
C ASN A 231 -22.23 -24.24 1.86
N LYS A 232 -21.69 -23.61 2.90
CA LYS A 232 -20.29 -23.77 3.35
C LYS A 232 -19.25 -23.44 2.27
N GLU A 233 -19.55 -22.48 1.39
CA GLU A 233 -18.67 -22.00 0.33
C GLU A 233 -17.61 -21.01 0.84
N TYR A 234 -16.87 -21.42 1.87
CA TYR A 234 -15.92 -20.60 2.61
C TYR A 234 -14.84 -19.94 1.76
N LYS A 235 -14.39 -20.61 0.69
CA LYS A 235 -13.42 -20.04 -0.25
C LYS A 235 -13.98 -18.84 -1.01
N SER A 236 -15.24 -18.92 -1.46
CA SER A 236 -15.94 -17.81 -2.12
C SER A 236 -16.14 -16.64 -1.16
N ILE A 237 -16.46 -16.95 0.11
CA ILE A 237 -16.55 -15.95 1.18
C ILE A 237 -15.21 -15.26 1.38
N GLN A 238 -14.13 -16.02 1.57
CA GLN A 238 -12.79 -15.49 1.79
C GLN A 238 -12.30 -14.60 0.64
N LEU A 239 -12.59 -14.96 -0.61
CA LEU A 239 -12.18 -14.17 -1.78
C LEU A 239 -12.95 -12.86 -1.95
N ASN A 240 -14.19 -12.78 -1.46
CA ASN A 240 -15.08 -11.63 -1.66
C ASN A 240 -15.49 -10.94 -0.35
N HIS A 241 -14.80 -11.27 0.73
CA HIS A 241 -15.13 -10.91 2.10
C HIS A 241 -15.39 -9.41 2.31
N THR A 242 -14.57 -8.55 1.68
CA THR A 242 -14.69 -7.08 1.76
C THR A 242 -16.09 -6.57 1.36
N PHE A 243 -16.71 -7.15 0.33
CA PHE A 243 -18.05 -6.76 -0.11
C PHE A 243 -19.11 -7.10 0.94
N PHE A 244 -18.98 -8.27 1.56
CA PHE A 244 -19.91 -8.73 2.59
C PHE A 244 -19.80 -7.88 3.85
N PHE A 245 -18.58 -7.65 4.34
CA PHE A 245 -18.33 -6.81 5.51
C PHE A 245 -18.91 -5.41 5.36
N TYR A 246 -18.59 -4.71 4.28
CA TYR A 246 -19.09 -3.34 4.10
C TYR A 246 -20.60 -3.30 3.88
N SER A 247 -21.18 -4.29 3.18
CA SER A 247 -22.64 -4.35 3.01
C SER A 247 -23.37 -4.62 4.33
N TYR A 248 -22.81 -5.46 5.21
CA TYR A 248 -23.32 -5.65 6.56
C TYR A 248 -23.26 -4.35 7.37
N MET A 249 -22.13 -3.64 7.32
CA MET A 249 -21.96 -2.35 8.00
C MET A 249 -22.95 -1.29 7.53
N SER A 250 -23.32 -1.27 6.25
CA SER A 250 -24.30 -0.31 5.71
C SER A 250 -25.75 -0.62 6.10
N ILE A 251 -26.13 -1.89 6.21
CA ILE A 251 -27.56 -2.28 6.36
C ILE A 251 -27.92 -2.73 7.77
N CYS A 252 -27.04 -3.49 8.42
CA CYS A 252 -27.26 -4.07 9.75
C CYS A 252 -26.02 -3.91 10.63
N PRO A 253 -25.52 -2.68 10.87
CA PRO A 253 -24.32 -2.48 11.69
C PRO A 253 -24.46 -3.07 13.11
N GLU A 254 -25.69 -3.16 13.64
CA GLU A 254 -25.99 -3.81 14.92
C GLU A 254 -25.67 -5.32 14.94
N ARG A 255 -25.57 -5.97 13.78
CA ARG A 255 -25.23 -7.39 13.63
C ARG A 255 -23.78 -7.63 13.26
N ILE A 256 -22.91 -6.62 13.36
CA ILE A 256 -21.51 -6.78 12.96
C ILE A 256 -20.76 -7.80 13.84
N ALA A 257 -21.14 -7.89 15.13
CA ALA A 257 -20.62 -8.92 16.02
C ALA A 257 -20.98 -10.33 15.58
N ASP A 258 -22.24 -10.55 15.17
CA ASP A 258 -22.69 -11.82 14.60
C ASP A 258 -21.89 -12.17 13.34
N PHE A 259 -21.70 -11.20 12.44
CA PHE A 259 -20.91 -11.38 11.23
C PHE A 259 -19.47 -11.83 11.54
N PHE A 260 -18.80 -11.19 12.51
CA PHE A 260 -17.46 -11.59 12.94
C PHE A 260 -17.44 -13.01 13.53
N ASN A 261 -18.43 -13.37 14.33
CA ASN A 261 -18.57 -14.72 14.88
C ASN A 261 -18.77 -15.76 13.78
N GLU A 262 -19.63 -15.48 12.80
CA GLU A 262 -19.92 -16.37 11.67
C GLU A 262 -18.69 -16.63 10.79
N ILE A 263 -17.85 -15.61 10.55
CA ILE A 263 -16.64 -15.75 9.72
C ILE A 263 -15.39 -16.14 10.49
N SER A 264 -15.43 -16.20 11.82
CA SER A 264 -14.28 -16.58 12.66
C SER A 264 -13.70 -17.95 12.26
N VAL A 265 -14.56 -18.86 11.77
CA VAL A 265 -14.17 -20.18 11.24
C VAL A 265 -13.22 -20.11 10.04
N LEU A 266 -13.14 -18.97 9.36
CA LEU A 266 -12.22 -18.74 8.24
C LEU A 266 -10.80 -18.40 8.70
N ASN A 267 -10.60 -18.11 9.99
CA ASN A 267 -9.31 -17.74 10.59
C ASN A 267 -8.60 -16.61 9.82
N MET A 268 -9.36 -15.58 9.46
CA MET A 268 -8.88 -14.45 8.67
C MET A 268 -8.38 -13.33 9.58
N ILE A 269 -7.06 -13.24 9.77
CA ILE A 269 -6.42 -12.24 10.63
C ILE A 269 -6.89 -10.81 10.37
N LYS A 270 -7.19 -10.44 9.11
CA LYS A 270 -7.71 -9.11 8.77
C LYS A 270 -9.02 -8.79 9.52
N TYR A 271 -9.88 -9.78 9.71
CA TYR A 271 -11.13 -9.61 10.46
C TYR A 271 -10.94 -9.63 11.96
N GLU A 272 -9.94 -10.36 12.47
CA GLU A 272 -9.56 -10.22 13.89
C GLU A 272 -9.10 -8.79 14.17
N ILE A 273 -8.32 -8.19 13.26
CA ILE A 273 -7.90 -6.77 13.37
C ILE A 273 -9.12 -5.83 13.34
N PHE A 274 -10.04 -6.00 12.37
CA PHE A 274 -11.24 -5.16 12.31
C PHE A 274 -12.16 -5.37 13.52
N SER A 275 -12.32 -6.60 13.97
CA SER A 275 -13.09 -6.93 15.17
C SER A 275 -12.45 -6.30 16.40
N GLY A 276 -11.13 -6.26 16.50
CA GLY A 276 -10.42 -5.54 17.56
C GLY A 276 -10.81 -4.06 17.59
N TYR A 277 -10.74 -3.37 16.44
CA TYR A 277 -11.10 -1.95 16.38
C TYR A 277 -12.59 -1.67 16.63
N ILE A 278 -13.49 -2.57 16.21
CA ILE A 278 -14.93 -2.33 16.18
C ILE A 278 -15.61 -2.82 17.47
N LEU A 279 -15.21 -3.97 17.98
CA LEU A 279 -15.87 -4.63 19.12
C LEU A 279 -15.06 -4.58 20.42
N ASN A 280 -13.74 -4.47 20.32
CA ASN A 280 -12.86 -4.59 21.48
C ASN A 280 -12.03 -3.30 21.64
N SER A 281 -10.71 -3.43 21.84
CA SER A 281 -9.79 -2.31 21.93
C SER A 281 -8.81 -2.24 20.77
N ILE A 282 -8.21 -1.07 20.62
CA ILE A 282 -7.09 -0.84 19.69
C ILE A 282 -5.93 -1.79 20.01
N ASN A 283 -5.66 -2.07 21.29
CA ASN A 283 -4.61 -3.02 21.69
C ASN A 283 -4.89 -4.41 21.13
N ASP A 284 -6.14 -4.89 21.18
CA ASP A 284 -6.49 -6.18 20.58
C ASP A 284 -6.27 -6.18 19.06
N ALA A 285 -6.60 -5.07 18.39
CA ALA A 285 -6.36 -4.93 16.96
C ALA A 285 -4.86 -4.97 16.61
N GLU A 286 -4.02 -4.27 17.37
CA GLU A 286 -2.56 -4.26 17.19
C GLU A 286 -1.93 -5.60 17.55
N GLU A 287 -2.42 -6.28 18.60
CA GLU A 287 -1.99 -7.63 18.97
C GLU A 287 -2.33 -8.67 17.88
N CYS A 288 -3.50 -8.54 17.25
CA CYS A 288 -3.85 -9.34 16.08
C CYS A 288 -2.93 -9.04 14.89
N ARG A 289 -2.60 -7.75 14.65
CA ARG A 289 -1.68 -7.34 13.59
C ARG A 289 -0.27 -7.87 13.83
N ARG A 290 0.19 -7.89 15.08
CA ARG A 290 1.49 -8.46 15.49
C ARG A 290 1.60 -9.93 15.12
N ARG A 291 0.52 -10.71 15.32
CA ARG A 291 0.43 -12.13 14.93
C ARG A 291 0.35 -12.35 13.41
N TYR A 292 0.21 -11.29 12.61
CA TYR A 292 0.17 -11.41 11.17
C TYR A 292 1.54 -11.81 10.63
N VAL A 293 1.64 -13.05 10.15
CA VAL A 293 2.89 -13.66 9.64
C VAL A 293 3.54 -12.90 8.47
N TYR A 294 2.78 -11.99 7.86
CA TYR A 294 3.25 -11.15 6.76
C TYR A 294 3.53 -9.70 7.18
N GLY A 295 3.29 -9.34 8.44
CA GLY A 295 3.59 -8.02 9.00
C GLY A 295 5.08 -7.79 9.21
N LEU A 296 5.48 -6.52 9.29
CA LEU A 296 6.87 -6.13 9.49
C LEU A 296 7.40 -6.62 10.84
N GLN A 297 6.61 -6.51 11.91
CA GLN A 297 6.99 -7.02 13.22
C GLN A 297 7.27 -8.53 13.20
N SER A 298 6.42 -9.35 12.57
CA SER A 298 6.66 -10.79 12.48
C SER A 298 7.96 -11.10 11.72
N TYR A 299 8.27 -10.33 10.68
CA TYR A 299 9.56 -10.43 9.98
C TYR A 299 10.74 -10.06 10.90
N LEU A 300 10.63 -8.99 11.69
CA LEU A 300 11.64 -8.60 12.67
C LEU A 300 11.84 -9.68 13.74
N ASP A 301 10.78 -10.26 14.27
CA ASP A 301 10.85 -11.32 15.29
C ASP A 301 11.65 -12.53 14.77
N ILE A 302 11.37 -12.94 13.52
CA ILE A 302 12.02 -14.09 12.89
C ILE A 302 13.49 -13.80 12.56
N GLU A 303 13.78 -12.64 11.95
CA GLU A 303 15.11 -12.35 11.42
C GLU A 303 16.05 -11.79 12.49
N SER A 304 15.54 -10.94 13.39
CA SER A 304 16.34 -10.34 14.47
C SER A 304 16.56 -11.30 15.63
N GLY A 305 15.54 -12.11 15.99
CA GLY A 305 15.57 -12.94 17.19
C GLY A 305 15.73 -12.14 18.49
N LEU A 306 15.49 -10.82 18.46
CA LEU A 306 15.48 -9.97 19.64
C LEU A 306 14.13 -10.11 20.36
N ASN A 307 14.16 -10.03 21.69
CA ASN A 307 12.95 -10.06 22.50
C ASN A 307 12.22 -8.71 22.45
N TYR A 308 10.92 -8.71 22.78
CA TYR A 308 10.17 -7.48 22.96
C TYR A 308 10.59 -6.78 24.26
N PRO A 309 10.65 -5.44 24.28
CA PRO A 309 10.92 -4.70 25.49
C PRO A 309 9.68 -4.70 26.40
N THR A 310 9.91 -4.78 27.70
CA THR A 310 8.97 -4.34 28.72
C THR A 310 8.94 -2.81 28.79
N LYS A 311 7.92 -2.26 29.47
CA LYS A 311 7.81 -0.81 29.71
C LYS A 311 9.03 -0.24 30.44
N ASP A 312 9.60 -0.98 31.40
CA ASP A 312 10.80 -0.56 32.13
C ASP A 312 12.06 -0.60 31.26
N GLU A 313 12.14 -1.54 30.32
CA GLU A 313 13.27 -1.64 29.39
C GLU A 313 13.28 -0.49 28.37
N LEU A 314 12.11 0.05 27.98
CA LEU A 314 12.04 1.27 27.16
C LEU A 314 12.77 2.46 27.81
N ALA A 315 12.92 2.49 29.15
CA ALA A 315 13.64 3.54 29.86
C ALA A 315 15.14 3.28 30.03
N ARG A 316 15.62 2.05 29.81
CA ARG A 316 16.98 1.63 30.21
C ARG A 316 17.81 0.99 29.09
N LYS A 317 17.16 0.49 28.04
CA LYS A 317 17.78 -0.30 26.96
C LYS A 317 17.75 0.43 25.64
N LYS A 318 18.69 0.16 24.75
CA LYS A 318 18.68 0.74 23.40
C LYS A 318 17.57 0.08 22.59
N VAL A 319 16.54 0.84 22.23
CA VAL A 319 15.39 0.31 21.49
C VAL A 319 15.26 1.03 20.17
N LEU A 320 15.19 0.26 19.08
CA LEU A 320 14.83 0.74 17.76
C LEU A 320 13.32 0.54 17.54
N ILE A 321 12.60 1.61 17.24
CA ILE A 321 11.19 1.58 16.87
C ILE A 321 11.07 1.90 15.38
N ILE A 322 10.52 0.97 14.61
CA ILE A 322 10.38 1.09 13.16
C ILE A 322 8.94 1.48 12.79
N SER A 323 8.78 2.64 12.16
CA SER A 323 7.50 3.05 11.59
C SER A 323 7.11 2.14 10.42
N GLU A 324 5.94 1.50 10.51
CA GLU A 324 5.52 0.41 9.59
C GLU A 324 4.36 0.77 8.65
N SER A 325 3.74 1.93 8.85
CA SER A 325 2.50 2.35 8.18
C SER A 325 2.69 3.63 7.36
N GLY A 326 1.64 4.08 6.66
CA GLY A 326 1.72 5.29 5.85
C GLY A 326 1.97 6.55 6.69
N VAL A 327 2.37 7.64 6.03
CA VAL A 327 2.76 8.90 6.69
C VAL A 327 1.68 9.45 7.64
N GLY A 328 0.40 9.35 7.27
CA GLY A 328 -0.70 9.77 8.14
C GLY A 328 -0.84 8.92 9.41
N ASP A 329 -0.54 7.62 9.34
CA ASP A 329 -0.53 6.74 10.51
C ASP A 329 0.68 7.03 11.39
N GLU A 330 1.84 7.32 10.80
CA GLU A 330 3.04 7.71 11.52
C GLU A 330 2.83 9.00 12.33
N VAL A 331 2.23 10.03 11.70
CA VAL A 331 1.81 11.25 12.41
C VAL A 331 0.86 10.88 13.55
N ARG A 332 -0.20 10.11 13.28
CA ARG A 332 -1.18 9.73 14.30
C ARG A 332 -0.54 9.07 15.51
N TRP A 333 0.40 8.16 15.28
CA TRP A 333 1.06 7.41 16.35
C TRP A 333 2.24 8.14 16.99
N ALA A 334 2.71 9.25 16.44
CA ALA A 334 3.73 10.08 17.08
C ALA A 334 3.29 10.64 18.43
N LYS A 335 1.98 10.66 18.74
CA LYS A 335 1.47 10.95 20.09
C LYS A 335 2.08 10.05 21.17
N LEU A 336 2.44 8.81 20.83
CA LEU A 336 3.06 7.84 21.73
C LEU A 336 4.51 8.20 22.07
N TYR A 337 5.18 9.01 21.25
CA TYR A 337 6.59 9.36 21.43
C TYR A 337 6.80 10.18 22.71
N SER A 338 5.80 10.98 23.10
CA SER A 338 5.76 11.66 24.41
C SER A 338 5.91 10.70 25.60
N ARG A 339 5.51 9.43 25.45
CA ARG A 339 5.56 8.39 26.49
C ARG A 339 6.87 7.62 26.53
N VAL A 340 7.72 7.77 25.50
CA VAL A 340 9.02 7.10 25.37
C VAL A 340 10.14 8.10 25.08
N ASN A 341 9.99 9.35 25.54
CA ASN A 341 10.88 10.46 25.24
C ASN A 341 12.23 10.38 25.99
N ASN A 342 13.05 9.38 25.66
CA ASN A 342 14.34 9.07 26.28
C ASN A 342 15.44 8.86 25.22
N THR A 343 16.68 9.24 25.54
CA THR A 343 17.82 9.27 24.59
C THR A 343 18.34 7.90 24.16
N ASN A 344 17.88 6.83 24.81
CA ASN A 344 18.13 5.43 24.42
C ASN A 344 17.13 4.92 23.37
N ILE A 345 16.09 5.70 23.04
CA ILE A 345 15.11 5.37 22.01
C ILE A 345 15.55 5.95 20.67
N THR A 346 15.50 5.11 19.65
CA THR A 346 15.69 5.50 18.26
C THR A 346 14.45 5.15 17.47
N ILE A 347 13.88 6.09 16.73
CA ILE A 347 12.66 5.89 15.94
C ILE A 347 12.94 6.18 14.47
N THR A 348 12.54 5.28 13.57
CA THR A 348 12.59 5.58 12.14
C THR A 348 11.42 6.47 11.75
N CYS A 349 11.67 7.49 10.93
CA CYS A 349 10.64 8.41 10.47
C CYS A 349 10.70 8.67 8.97
N GLU A 350 9.62 9.21 8.43
CA GLU A 350 9.53 9.67 7.05
C GLU A 350 10.43 10.91 6.89
N PRO A 351 11.23 11.02 5.79
CA PRO A 351 12.19 12.10 5.66
C PRO A 351 11.64 13.53 5.80
N ARG A 352 10.44 13.80 5.31
CA ARG A 352 9.78 15.12 5.40
C ARG A 352 9.26 15.41 6.81
N LEU A 353 9.07 14.39 7.66
CA LEU A 353 8.70 14.56 9.07
C LEU A 353 9.91 14.75 10.00
N TYR A 354 11.13 14.48 9.53
CA TYR A 354 12.33 14.40 10.37
C TYR A 354 12.55 15.64 11.23
N GLU A 355 12.58 16.83 10.62
CA GLU A 355 12.85 18.09 11.36
C GLU A 355 11.75 18.40 12.38
N LEU A 356 10.48 18.17 12.01
CA LEU A 356 9.33 18.39 12.88
C LEU A 356 9.35 17.46 14.10
N LEU A 357 9.57 16.16 13.88
CA LEU A 357 9.60 15.18 14.97
C LEU A 357 10.80 15.40 15.90
N LYS A 358 11.97 15.69 15.34
CA LYS A 358 13.17 16.04 16.12
C LYS A 358 12.96 17.29 16.97
N ASN A 359 12.33 18.33 16.42
CA ASN A 359 11.96 19.54 17.16
C ASN A 359 10.94 19.25 18.28
N SER A 360 9.99 18.36 18.01
CA SER A 360 8.91 18.02 18.94
C SER A 360 9.36 17.12 20.09
N PHE A 361 10.30 16.20 19.85
CA PHE A 361 10.75 15.17 20.78
C PHE A 361 12.28 15.15 20.91
N SER A 362 12.82 16.16 21.58
CA SER A 362 14.27 16.42 21.66
C SER A 362 15.09 15.31 22.32
N ASN A 363 14.46 14.44 23.13
CA ASN A 363 15.15 13.33 23.77
C ASN A 363 15.09 12.04 22.95
N ILE A 364 14.50 12.01 21.76
CA ILE A 364 14.45 10.82 20.90
C ILE A 364 15.43 10.98 19.75
N ASN A 365 16.15 9.90 19.41
CA ASN A 365 16.95 9.87 18.19
C ASN A 365 16.05 9.50 17.00
N PHE A 366 15.96 10.34 15.98
CA PHE A 366 15.24 10.00 14.76
C PHE A 366 16.18 9.53 13.65
N LEU A 367 15.76 8.51 12.90
CA LEU A 367 16.42 8.04 11.68
C LEU A 367 15.48 8.26 10.49
N SER A 368 15.85 9.15 9.58
CA SER A 368 15.12 9.36 8.34
C SER A 368 15.27 8.15 7.41
N VAL A 369 14.15 7.50 7.07
CA VAL A 369 14.13 6.29 6.23
C VAL A 369 13.05 6.43 5.16
N LYS A 370 13.47 6.45 3.89
CA LYS A 370 12.54 6.37 2.77
C LYS A 370 11.96 4.97 2.67
N ARG A 371 10.64 4.85 2.88
CA ARG A 371 9.93 3.57 2.87
C ARG A 371 9.13 3.34 1.60
N CYS A 372 9.02 2.08 1.20
CA CYS A 372 8.07 1.62 0.21
C CYS A 372 6.81 1.17 0.95
N PHE A 373 5.75 1.98 0.90
CA PHE A 373 4.47 1.64 1.54
C PHE A 373 3.59 0.71 0.72
N ARG A 374 3.90 0.53 -0.57
CA ARG A 374 3.16 -0.32 -1.50
C ARG A 374 4.07 -1.41 -2.02
N GLY A 375 3.51 -2.60 -2.20
CA GLY A 375 4.20 -3.71 -2.82
C GLY A 375 4.71 -3.28 -4.20
N ASP A 376 6.02 -3.42 -4.40
CA ASP A 376 6.73 -3.14 -5.65
C ASP A 376 6.84 -4.40 -6.54
N GLY A 377 6.04 -5.43 -6.23
CA GLY A 377 6.11 -6.75 -6.85
C GLY A 377 7.25 -7.64 -6.33
N SER A 378 8.07 -7.16 -5.39
CA SER A 378 9.10 -7.99 -4.76
C SER A 378 8.52 -9.05 -3.83
N LEU A 379 9.32 -10.06 -3.51
CA LEU A 379 8.98 -11.02 -2.47
C LEU A 379 8.83 -10.26 -1.14
N LEU A 380 7.84 -10.64 -0.33
CA LEU A 380 7.52 -9.96 0.92
C LEU A 380 8.74 -9.79 1.84
N ARG A 381 9.63 -10.79 1.90
CA ARG A 381 10.87 -10.71 2.68
C ARG A 381 11.81 -9.61 2.19
N ASP A 382 11.91 -9.43 0.87
CA ASP A 382 12.71 -8.37 0.27
C ASP A 382 12.05 -7.01 0.46
N PHE A 383 10.72 -6.95 0.34
CA PHE A 383 9.94 -5.76 0.65
C PHE A 383 10.21 -5.26 2.07
N HIS A 384 10.13 -6.14 3.09
CA HIS A 384 10.44 -5.76 4.47
C HIS A 384 11.89 -5.35 4.64
N ARG A 385 12.84 -6.09 4.07
CA ARG A 385 14.27 -5.77 4.13
C ARG A 385 14.60 -4.38 3.58
N LYS A 386 13.96 -3.97 2.47
CA LYS A 386 14.12 -2.64 1.87
C LYS A 386 13.59 -1.50 2.75
N ASN A 387 12.69 -1.80 3.68
CA ASN A 387 12.06 -0.83 4.58
C ASN A 387 12.80 -0.68 5.92
N LEU A 388 13.91 -1.40 6.13
CA LEU A 388 14.73 -1.27 7.33
C LEU A 388 15.72 -0.10 7.22
N PRO A 389 16.05 0.58 8.34
CA PRO A 389 17.07 1.64 8.34
C PRO A 389 18.49 1.12 8.04
N MET A 390 18.74 -0.16 8.33
CA MET A 390 20.06 -0.79 8.21
C MET A 390 19.89 -2.32 8.14
N PRO A 391 20.94 -3.09 7.75
CA PRO A 391 20.88 -4.54 7.75
C PRO A 391 20.52 -5.12 9.13
N ILE A 392 19.73 -6.21 9.15
CA ILE A 392 19.32 -6.88 10.40
C ILE A 392 20.51 -7.22 11.31
N SER A 393 21.65 -7.65 10.74
CA SER A 393 22.85 -7.95 11.53
C SER A 393 23.37 -6.75 12.31
N GLN A 394 23.26 -5.54 11.74
CA GLN A 394 23.64 -4.32 12.42
C GLN A 394 22.61 -3.94 13.49
N ILE A 395 21.31 -4.08 13.20
CA ILE A 395 20.25 -3.85 14.20
C ILE A 395 20.49 -4.69 15.45
N LYS A 396 20.83 -5.97 15.31
CA LYS A 396 21.13 -6.87 16.45
C LYS A 396 22.35 -6.44 17.27
N ASN A 397 23.32 -5.79 16.65
CA ASN A 397 24.54 -5.37 17.32
C ASN A 397 24.36 -4.03 18.03
N ASP A 398 23.56 -3.14 17.45
CA ASP A 398 23.44 -1.74 17.89
C ASP A 398 22.31 -1.54 18.91
N PHE A 399 21.31 -2.42 18.92
CA PHE A 399 20.09 -2.30 19.74
C PHE A 399 19.83 -3.56 20.58
N ASP A 400 19.33 -3.37 21.80
CA ASP A 400 18.87 -4.44 22.68
C ASP A 400 17.50 -4.98 22.22
N HIS A 401 16.65 -4.11 21.67
CA HIS A 401 15.31 -4.45 21.21
C HIS A 401 14.98 -3.75 19.88
N VAL A 402 14.15 -4.39 19.05
CA VAL A 402 13.56 -3.79 17.86
C VAL A 402 12.07 -4.10 17.80
N ILE A 403 11.25 -3.06 17.66
CA ILE A 403 9.79 -3.19 17.54
C ILE A 403 9.24 -2.23 16.47
N THR A 404 8.01 -2.44 16.04
CA THR A 404 7.27 -1.50 15.22
C THR A 404 6.45 -0.53 16.06
N THR A 405 6.02 0.58 15.46
CA THR A 405 5.13 1.54 16.13
C THR A 405 3.80 0.89 16.56
N GLY A 406 3.24 -0.06 15.80
CA GLY A 406 2.06 -0.82 16.23
C GLY A 406 2.32 -1.66 17.48
N SER A 407 3.50 -2.28 17.56
CA SER A 407 3.90 -3.05 18.75
C SER A 407 4.17 -2.18 19.98
N LEU A 408 4.57 -0.92 19.79
CA LEU A 408 4.76 0.03 20.89
C LEU A 408 3.46 0.27 21.67
N ILE A 409 2.31 0.27 20.99
CA ILE A 409 0.98 0.39 21.61
C ILE A 409 0.77 -0.71 22.65
N ASN A 410 1.13 -1.95 22.31
CA ASN A 410 0.99 -3.09 23.21
C ASN A 410 1.94 -3.02 24.40
N VAL A 411 3.15 -2.49 24.22
CA VAL A 411 4.13 -2.32 25.32
C VAL A 411 3.70 -1.21 26.29
N LEU A 412 3.12 -0.12 25.80
CA LEU A 412 2.71 1.01 26.62
C LEU A 412 1.35 0.83 27.31
N GLY A 413 0.47 0.01 26.74
CA GLY A 413 -0.87 -0.30 27.25
C GLY A 413 -1.95 0.70 26.82
N GLU A 414 -3.22 0.37 27.07
CA GLU A 414 -4.40 1.10 26.56
C GLU A 414 -4.49 2.56 27.04
N ASP A 415 -3.97 2.89 28.23
CA ASP A 415 -4.00 4.27 28.71
C ASP A 415 -3.14 5.21 27.86
N SER A 416 -2.15 4.68 27.14
CA SER A 416 -1.23 5.47 26.32
C SER A 416 -1.84 5.93 24.99
N ILE A 417 -2.91 5.28 24.53
CA ILE A 417 -3.55 5.54 23.23
C ILE A 417 -4.76 6.47 23.34
N LYS A 418 -5.20 6.85 24.55
CA LYS A 418 -6.33 7.76 24.75
C LYS A 418 -6.11 9.07 23.99
N ALA A 419 -7.05 9.42 23.12
CA ALA A 419 -7.05 10.70 22.44
C ALA A 419 -7.20 11.84 23.44
N SER A 420 -6.58 12.97 23.13
CA SER A 420 -6.64 14.20 23.93
C SER A 420 -6.81 15.43 23.03
N ASN A 421 -6.94 16.60 23.63
CA ASN A 421 -6.93 17.88 22.90
C ASN A 421 -5.54 18.52 22.85
N GLU A 422 -4.48 17.74 23.08
CA GLU A 422 -3.11 18.26 23.11
C GLU A 422 -2.43 18.11 21.76
N ALA A 423 -1.74 19.17 21.33
CA ALA A 423 -0.76 19.10 20.26
C ALA A 423 0.45 18.28 20.72
N TYR A 424 1.02 17.48 19.83
CA TYR A 424 2.22 16.69 20.12
C TYR A 424 3.30 16.85 19.05
N ILE A 425 2.98 17.44 17.89
CA ILE A 425 3.97 17.94 16.94
C ILE A 425 4.03 19.47 17.06
N LYS A 426 5.24 20.00 17.09
CA LYS A 426 5.55 21.43 17.13
C LYS A 426 6.06 21.88 15.77
N PRO A 427 5.49 22.95 15.19
CA PRO A 427 6.08 23.57 14.00
C PRO A 427 7.47 24.13 14.33
N ILE A 428 8.29 24.35 13.31
CA ILE A 428 9.64 24.92 13.48
C ILE A 428 9.56 26.43 13.78
N SER A 429 8.58 27.12 13.19
CA SER A 429 8.27 28.51 13.47
C SER A 429 6.96 28.62 14.25
N GLU A 430 6.97 29.44 15.30
CA GLU A 430 5.77 29.80 16.08
C GLU A 430 5.20 31.17 15.68
N GLU A 431 5.77 31.84 14.67
CA GLU A 431 5.26 33.14 14.20
C GLU A 431 3.88 32.98 13.58
N LEU A 432 2.87 33.11 14.43
CA LEU A 432 1.48 33.24 14.03
C LEU A 432 1.17 34.72 13.95
N ASN A 433 0.85 35.19 12.75
CA ASN A 433 0.25 36.50 12.61
C ASN A 433 -1.09 36.50 13.36
N ASN A 434 -1.41 37.58 14.08
CA ASN A 434 -2.75 37.77 14.63
C ASN A 434 -3.76 37.66 13.49
N MET A 435 -4.68 36.72 13.63
CA MET A 435 -5.67 36.40 12.62
C MET A 435 -6.95 37.17 12.94
N ASN A 436 -7.28 38.17 12.11
CA ASN A 436 -8.54 38.92 12.24
C ASN A 436 -9.70 38.26 11.47
N GLU A 437 -9.52 37.06 10.95
CA GLU A 437 -10.51 36.33 10.15
C GLU A 437 -10.52 34.85 10.50
N ILE A 438 -11.68 34.21 10.32
CA ILE A 438 -11.83 32.77 10.54
C ILE A 438 -11.39 32.02 9.30
N ARG A 439 -10.47 31.07 9.45
CA ARG A 439 -9.96 30.24 8.35
C ARG A 439 -10.26 28.77 8.57
N ILE A 440 -10.88 28.14 7.57
CA ILE A 440 -11.26 26.72 7.58
C ILE A 440 -10.53 26.00 6.45
N GLY A 441 -9.71 25.00 6.80
CA GLY A 441 -9.11 24.11 5.82
C GLY A 441 -10.09 23.03 5.38
N ILE A 442 -10.15 22.72 4.08
CA ILE A 442 -11.07 21.73 3.52
C ILE A 442 -10.35 20.68 2.68
N ILE A 443 -10.74 19.41 2.84
CA ILE A 443 -10.30 18.29 2.02
C ILE A 443 -11.50 17.41 1.64
N TRP A 444 -11.67 17.15 0.34
CA TRP A 444 -12.81 16.38 -0.19
C TRP A 444 -12.42 14.99 -0.69
N SER A 445 -11.14 14.68 -0.88
CA SER A 445 -10.76 13.36 -1.38
C SER A 445 -9.41 12.89 -0.85
N SER A 446 -9.20 11.59 -0.94
CA SER A 446 -7.91 10.96 -0.66
C SER A 446 -7.12 10.78 -1.95
N GLY A 447 -5.82 11.07 -1.92
CA GLY A 447 -4.91 10.75 -3.03
C GLY A 447 -4.81 9.25 -3.39
N LEU A 448 -5.30 8.35 -2.52
CA LEU A 448 -5.47 6.93 -2.82
C LEU A 448 -6.77 6.67 -3.59
N LYS A 449 -6.65 6.45 -4.90
CA LYS A 449 -7.74 6.05 -5.83
C LYS A 449 -7.92 4.54 -5.85
N GLU A 450 -8.48 3.98 -4.76
CA GLU A 450 -8.91 2.58 -4.72
C GLU A 450 -10.44 2.48 -4.73
N PRO A 451 -11.04 1.47 -5.38
CA PRO A 451 -12.49 1.48 -5.62
C PRO A 451 -13.32 1.50 -4.33
N PHE A 452 -12.99 0.62 -3.38
CA PHE A 452 -13.63 0.61 -2.07
C PHE A 452 -13.36 1.88 -1.27
N ARG A 453 -12.25 2.58 -1.54
CA ARG A 453 -11.92 3.82 -0.86
C ARG A 453 -12.78 4.95 -1.39
N GLN A 454 -12.91 5.05 -2.71
CA GLN A 454 -13.72 6.06 -3.37
C GLN A 454 -15.21 5.89 -3.04
N LEU A 455 -15.73 4.65 -3.06
CA LEU A 455 -17.13 4.37 -2.72
C LEU A 455 -17.46 4.60 -1.23
N ARG A 456 -16.48 4.65 -0.34
CA ARG A 456 -16.69 4.88 1.10
C ARG A 456 -16.49 6.32 1.53
N TYR A 457 -15.57 7.03 0.88
CA TYR A 457 -15.25 8.43 1.19
C TYR A 457 -15.85 9.37 0.15
N LEU A 458 -17.08 9.09 -0.30
CA LEU A 458 -17.76 9.94 -1.27
C LEU A 458 -18.02 11.30 -0.63
N LEU A 459 -17.16 12.26 -0.88
CA LEU A 459 -17.33 13.66 -0.56
C LEU A 459 -16.89 14.38 -1.83
N SER A 460 -17.79 15.06 -2.52
CA SER A 460 -17.42 15.76 -3.74
C SER A 460 -16.95 17.18 -3.42
N LEU A 461 -16.29 17.82 -4.39
CA LEU A 461 -15.95 19.24 -4.25
C LEU A 461 -17.22 20.10 -4.26
N GLU A 462 -18.25 19.70 -5.01
CA GLU A 462 -19.56 20.36 -5.05
C GLU A 462 -20.23 20.32 -3.67
N ASP A 463 -20.20 19.18 -2.98
CA ASP A 463 -20.69 19.06 -1.60
C ASP A 463 -19.99 20.07 -0.65
N ILE A 464 -18.67 20.27 -0.84
CA ILE A 464 -17.89 21.24 -0.07
C ILE A 464 -18.23 22.69 -0.45
N ILE A 465 -18.47 22.98 -1.73
CA ILE A 465 -18.90 24.29 -2.22
C ILE A 465 -20.26 24.65 -1.61
N ASP A 466 -21.20 23.72 -1.60
CA ASP A 466 -22.52 23.89 -0.97
C ASP A 466 -22.37 24.22 0.52
N PHE A 467 -21.51 23.50 1.24
CA PHE A 467 -21.20 23.79 2.64
C PHE A 467 -20.58 25.18 2.83
N LYS A 468 -19.61 25.56 2.00
CA LYS A 468 -18.97 26.88 2.06
C LYS A 468 -19.98 28.00 1.81
N ASN A 469 -20.94 27.82 0.91
CA ASN A 469 -21.92 28.84 0.54
C ASN A 469 -22.89 29.19 1.68
N ILE A 470 -23.03 28.32 2.69
CA ILE A 470 -23.76 28.63 3.94
C ILE A 470 -23.15 29.81 4.70
N TYR A 471 -21.85 30.09 4.47
CA TYR A 471 -21.08 31.11 5.17
C TYR A 471 -20.80 32.35 4.30
N SER A 472 -21.49 32.54 3.17
CA SER A 472 -21.26 33.65 2.22
C SER A 472 -21.32 35.03 2.88
N ASP A 473 -22.17 35.18 3.89
CA ASP A 473 -22.45 36.46 4.55
C ASP A 473 -21.55 36.70 5.79
N ARG A 474 -20.58 35.81 6.03
CA ARG A 474 -19.65 35.89 7.16
C ARG A 474 -18.21 36.08 6.68
N ASN A 475 -17.36 36.66 7.52
CA ASN A 475 -15.93 36.79 7.23
C ASN A 475 -15.19 35.47 7.50
N VAL A 476 -15.54 34.43 6.75
CA VAL A 476 -14.93 33.08 6.82
C VAL A 476 -14.22 32.78 5.51
N LYS A 477 -12.94 32.40 5.60
CA LYS A 477 -12.13 31.98 4.45
C LYS A 477 -11.99 30.47 4.43
N PHE A 478 -12.18 29.89 3.24
CA PHE A 478 -11.98 28.47 3.01
C PHE A 478 -10.69 28.24 2.24
N ILE A 479 -9.85 27.33 2.72
CA ILE A 479 -8.54 27.03 2.13
C ILE A 479 -8.53 25.56 1.66
N ALA A 480 -8.25 25.35 0.38
CA ALA A 480 -8.08 24.02 -0.19
C ALA A 480 -6.81 23.36 0.34
N LEU A 481 -6.98 22.24 1.04
CA LEU A 481 -5.89 21.40 1.54
C LEU A 481 -5.75 20.08 0.76
N GLN A 482 -6.44 19.98 -0.38
CA GLN A 482 -6.42 18.80 -1.23
C GLN A 482 -5.06 18.65 -1.92
N SER A 483 -4.44 17.47 -1.75
CA SER A 483 -3.21 17.13 -2.46
C SER A 483 -3.16 15.62 -2.80
N PRO A 484 -2.95 15.25 -4.08
CA PRO A 484 -2.91 16.12 -5.25
C PRO A 484 -4.30 16.71 -5.58
N ILE A 485 -4.32 17.86 -6.26
CA ILE A 485 -5.53 18.53 -6.77
C ILE A 485 -5.51 18.53 -8.30
N SER A 486 -6.66 18.27 -8.93
CA SER A 486 -6.80 18.27 -10.39
C SER A 486 -6.93 19.69 -10.94
N GLU A 487 -6.60 19.94 -12.21
CA GLU A 487 -6.80 21.28 -12.81
C GLU A 487 -8.28 21.70 -12.81
N ASN A 488 -9.20 20.77 -13.02
CA ASN A 488 -10.63 21.04 -12.93
C ASN A 488 -11.04 21.44 -11.50
N ASP A 489 -10.51 20.74 -10.50
CA ASP A 489 -10.78 21.04 -9.08
C ASP A 489 -10.19 22.40 -8.68
N LYS A 490 -9.01 22.76 -9.22
CA LYS A 490 -8.41 24.08 -9.01
C LYS A 490 -9.32 25.18 -9.55
N GLN A 491 -9.76 25.05 -10.81
CA GLN A 491 -10.66 26.02 -11.43
C GLN A 491 -11.96 26.16 -10.63
N LEU A 492 -12.57 25.03 -10.23
CA LEU A 492 -13.77 25.04 -9.40
C LEU A 492 -13.56 25.70 -8.04
N CYS A 493 -12.40 25.52 -7.40
CA CYS A 493 -12.07 26.22 -6.17
C CYS A 493 -12.00 27.73 -6.38
N GLU A 494 -11.26 28.18 -7.40
CA GLU A 494 -11.09 29.60 -7.73
C GLU A 494 -12.43 30.27 -8.07
N ASP A 495 -13.24 29.63 -8.91
CA ASP A 495 -14.57 30.10 -9.32
C ASP A 495 -15.53 30.27 -8.12
N ASN A 496 -15.31 29.51 -7.03
CA ASN A 496 -16.14 29.52 -5.84
C ASN A 496 -15.50 30.26 -4.64
N GLY A 497 -14.35 30.91 -4.85
CA GLY A 497 -13.65 31.69 -3.82
C GLY A 497 -13.00 30.84 -2.71
N ILE A 498 -12.65 29.59 -3.02
CA ILE A 498 -11.82 28.74 -2.17
C ILE A 498 -10.35 29.04 -2.47
N ILE A 499 -9.59 29.39 -1.44
CA ILE A 499 -8.19 29.81 -1.56
C ILE A 499 -7.29 28.58 -1.77
N ILE A 500 -6.46 28.60 -2.80
CA ILE A 500 -5.43 27.59 -3.05
C ILE A 500 -4.07 28.14 -2.59
N PRO A 501 -3.36 27.47 -1.66
CA PRO A 501 -2.06 27.91 -1.16
C PRO A 501 -0.94 27.50 -2.13
N TYR A 502 -0.81 28.21 -3.25
CA TYR A 502 0.17 27.90 -4.31
C TYR A 502 1.64 27.98 -3.87
N ASP A 503 1.92 28.71 -2.79
CA ASP A 503 3.24 28.90 -2.19
C ASP A 503 3.68 27.74 -1.28
N VAL A 504 2.79 26.79 -0.99
CA VAL A 504 3.07 25.66 -0.09
C VAL A 504 2.91 24.33 -0.83
N ASP A 505 3.99 23.55 -0.90
CA ASP A 505 3.91 22.15 -1.37
C ASP A 505 3.33 21.26 -0.27
N LEU A 506 1.99 21.13 -0.27
CA LEU A 506 1.25 20.28 0.66
C LEU A 506 1.65 18.79 0.61
N TYR A 507 2.37 18.35 -0.44
CA TYR A 507 2.82 16.98 -0.56
C TYR A 507 4.25 16.80 -0.03
N ASN A 508 5.21 17.65 -0.39
CA ASN A 508 6.61 17.44 -0.03
C ASN A 508 7.14 18.33 1.10
N ASP A 509 6.56 19.51 1.32
CA ASP A 509 7.06 20.48 2.29
C ASP A 509 6.19 20.48 3.56
N PHE A 510 6.45 19.50 4.43
CA PHE A 510 5.70 19.38 5.69
C PHE A 510 6.00 20.50 6.68
N VAL A 511 7.14 21.20 6.58
CA VAL A 511 7.47 22.33 7.46
C VAL A 511 6.60 23.54 7.12
N SER A 512 6.54 23.92 5.85
CA SER A 512 5.67 25.02 5.40
C SER A 512 4.20 24.63 5.54
N THR A 513 3.85 23.37 5.29
CA THR A 513 2.50 22.85 5.53
C THR A 513 2.11 22.97 7.00
N ALA A 514 2.99 22.65 7.96
CA ALA A 514 2.70 22.81 9.38
C ALA A 514 2.39 24.28 9.71
N THR A 515 3.18 25.20 9.16
CA THR A 515 3.02 26.65 9.35
C THR A 515 1.68 27.12 8.81
N LEU A 516 1.32 26.72 7.58
CA LEU A 516 0.00 27.00 6.98
C LEU A 516 -1.14 26.48 7.86
N LEU A 517 -1.07 25.21 8.27
CA LEU A 517 -2.12 24.57 9.08
C LEU A 517 -2.34 25.29 10.41
N LYS A 518 -1.27 25.82 11.03
CA LYS A 518 -1.38 26.60 12.27
C LYS A 518 -2.12 27.94 12.11
N THR A 519 -2.28 28.43 10.88
CA THR A 519 -3.10 29.63 10.62
C THR A 519 -4.61 29.34 10.55
N LEU A 520 -5.02 28.07 10.65
CA LEU A 520 -6.41 27.64 10.54
C LEU A 520 -7.07 27.52 11.92
N ASN A 521 -8.36 27.89 12.02
CA ASN A 521 -9.15 27.63 13.22
C ASN A 521 -9.60 26.16 13.29
N CYS A 522 -9.90 25.56 12.13
CA CYS A 522 -10.20 24.14 12.02
C CYS A 522 -9.90 23.59 10.63
N VAL A 523 -9.91 22.27 10.54
CA VAL A 523 -9.88 21.52 9.29
C VAL A 523 -11.10 20.61 9.21
N VAL A 524 -11.69 20.49 8.02
CA VAL A 524 -12.85 19.66 7.73
C VAL A 524 -12.52 18.68 6.61
N GLY A 525 -12.92 17.42 6.76
CA GLY A 525 -12.89 16.45 5.66
C GLY A 525 -12.64 15.02 6.12
N MET A 526 -12.12 14.18 5.23
CA MET A 526 -11.84 12.77 5.53
C MET A 526 -10.46 12.54 6.16
N SER A 527 -10.25 11.35 6.74
CA SER A 527 -8.92 10.95 7.19
C SER A 527 -7.93 10.86 6.03
N SER A 528 -6.91 11.71 6.12
CA SER A 528 -5.79 11.85 5.19
C SER A 528 -4.54 12.21 5.99
N PHE A 529 -3.36 12.25 5.35
CA PHE A 529 -2.18 12.77 6.02
C PHE A 529 -2.39 14.20 6.55
N ILE A 530 -2.91 15.12 5.73
CA ILE A 530 -3.05 16.53 6.09
C ILE A 530 -3.98 16.74 7.28
N THR A 531 -5.08 15.99 7.35
CA THR A 531 -6.04 16.13 8.46
C THR A 531 -5.50 15.57 9.77
N GLU A 532 -4.81 14.42 9.72
CA GLU A 532 -4.11 13.87 10.88
C GLU A 532 -2.96 14.79 11.33
N PHE A 533 -2.31 15.46 10.37
CA PHE A 533 -1.24 16.41 10.63
C PHE A 533 -1.75 17.69 11.29
N ALA A 534 -2.86 18.26 10.82
CA ALA A 534 -3.53 19.38 11.49
C ALA A 534 -3.90 19.04 12.94
N ALA A 535 -4.52 17.88 13.15
CA ALA A 535 -4.84 17.33 14.46
C ALA A 535 -3.61 17.21 15.38
N SER A 536 -2.47 16.76 14.85
CA SER A 536 -1.21 16.63 15.60
C SER A 536 -0.62 17.96 16.07
N LEU A 537 -0.94 19.05 15.36
CA LEU A 537 -0.49 20.43 15.61
C LEU A 537 -1.44 21.20 16.56
N GLY A 538 -2.46 20.52 17.09
CA GLY A 538 -3.46 21.12 17.99
C GLY A 538 -4.65 21.77 17.27
N ILE A 539 -4.75 21.62 15.95
CA ILE A 539 -5.86 22.20 15.18
C ILE A 539 -7.05 21.26 15.25
N ARG A 540 -8.24 21.82 15.47
CA ARG A 540 -9.47 21.03 15.52
C ARG A 540 -9.75 20.43 14.15
N PHE A 541 -9.84 19.11 14.10
CA PHE A 541 -10.21 18.36 12.90
C PHE A 541 -11.64 17.84 13.01
N PHE A 542 -12.53 18.31 12.16
CA PHE A 542 -13.87 17.75 11.96
C PHE A 542 -13.80 16.65 10.90
N HIS A 543 -13.71 15.41 11.37
CA HIS A 543 -13.58 14.23 10.54
C HIS A 543 -14.95 13.79 10.02
N MET A 544 -15.19 13.95 8.73
CA MET A 544 -16.34 13.41 8.00
C MET A 544 -16.31 11.88 8.04
N ALA A 545 -16.92 11.30 9.07
CA ALA A 545 -17.05 9.85 9.27
C ALA A 545 -18.34 9.36 8.60
N ASN A 546 -18.48 9.67 7.31
CA ASN A 546 -19.65 9.39 6.48
C ASN A 546 -19.75 7.93 6.00
N SER A 547 -18.94 7.02 6.55
CA SER A 547 -19.13 5.58 6.38
C SER A 547 -19.17 4.88 7.74
N PRO A 548 -20.00 3.83 7.88
CA PRO A 548 -20.14 3.16 9.17
C PRO A 548 -18.80 2.59 9.67
N GLU A 549 -17.99 1.97 8.81
CA GLU A 549 -16.70 1.41 9.24
C GLU A 549 -15.75 2.47 9.81
N VAL A 550 -15.65 3.64 9.20
CA VAL A 550 -14.86 4.75 9.75
C VAL A 550 -15.38 5.14 11.12
N TYR A 551 -16.70 5.32 11.27
CA TYR A 551 -17.30 5.64 12.56
C TYR A 551 -16.93 4.59 13.61
N TYR A 552 -17.22 3.31 13.37
CA TYR A 552 -16.99 2.26 14.37
C TYR A 552 -15.51 2.09 14.71
N MET A 553 -14.60 2.17 13.73
CA MET A 553 -13.16 2.10 13.99
C MET A 553 -12.62 3.31 14.78
N ARG A 554 -13.26 4.47 14.63
CA ARG A 554 -12.81 5.74 15.22
C ARG A 554 -13.52 6.09 16.53
N SER A 555 -14.64 5.46 16.83
CA SER A 555 -15.39 5.64 18.07
C SER A 555 -15.22 4.46 19.05
N SER A 556 -14.47 3.42 18.67
CA SER A 556 -14.40 2.13 19.40
C SER A 556 -15.77 1.52 19.70
N GLY A 557 -16.73 1.70 18.77
CA GLY A 557 -18.12 1.25 18.93
C GLY A 557 -18.90 1.93 20.07
N LEU A 558 -18.32 2.90 20.76
CA LEU A 558 -18.99 3.63 21.82
C LEU A 558 -20.01 4.60 21.20
N LYS A 559 -21.25 4.54 21.67
CA LYS A 559 -22.24 5.64 21.53
C LYS A 559 -21.77 6.82 22.39
N SER A 560 -20.60 7.38 22.10
CA SER A 560 -20.14 8.55 22.83
C SER A 560 -21.00 9.73 22.38
N GLU A 561 -21.71 10.34 23.33
CA GLU A 561 -22.43 11.60 23.13
C GLU A 561 -21.49 12.70 22.61
N GLU A 562 -20.18 12.54 22.85
CA GLU A 562 -19.15 13.53 22.52
C GLU A 562 -18.55 13.40 21.11
N CYS A 563 -18.92 12.39 20.31
CA CYS A 563 -18.38 12.20 18.95
C CYS A 563 -16.84 12.33 18.86
N LYS A 564 -16.09 11.89 19.87
CA LYS A 564 -14.62 12.02 19.89
C LYS A 564 -13.96 10.85 19.14
N ASP A 565 -12.92 11.15 18.37
CA ASP A 565 -12.06 10.12 17.76
C ASP A 565 -11.16 9.51 18.84
N VAL A 566 -11.09 8.18 18.92
CA VAL A 566 -10.23 7.47 19.88
C VAL A 566 -8.80 7.29 19.39
N LEU A 567 -8.56 7.42 18.09
CA LEU A 567 -7.25 7.22 17.46
C LEU A 567 -6.46 8.52 17.39
N SER A 568 -7.11 9.65 17.12
CA SER A 568 -6.44 10.93 16.82
C SER A 568 -6.79 12.02 17.83
N ASN A 569 -5.78 12.75 18.30
CA ASN A 569 -6.01 13.93 19.14
C ASN A 569 -6.71 15.03 18.34
N ASN A 570 -7.40 15.95 19.03
CA ASN A 570 -8.05 17.13 18.42
C ASN A 570 -9.07 16.81 17.31
N THR A 571 -9.53 15.58 17.23
CA THR A 571 -10.44 15.12 16.18
C THR A 571 -11.84 14.86 16.73
N LEU A 572 -12.84 15.47 16.09
CA LEU A 572 -14.25 15.22 16.34
C LEU A 572 -14.86 14.56 15.10
N LEU A 573 -15.62 13.48 15.31
CA LEU A 573 -16.32 12.74 14.28
C LEU A 573 -17.61 13.47 13.91
N VAL A 574 -17.77 13.74 12.63
CA VAL A 574 -19.01 14.20 12.03
C VAL A 574 -19.74 12.98 11.47
N ILE A 575 -20.84 12.62 12.12
CA ILE A 575 -21.65 11.43 11.82
C ILE A 575 -23.12 11.81 11.64
N PRO A 576 -23.91 11.03 10.88
CA PRO A 576 -25.36 11.26 10.80
C PRO A 576 -26.01 11.04 12.18
N ASP A 577 -26.85 11.97 12.64
CA ASP A 577 -27.51 11.89 13.96
C ASP A 577 -28.44 10.69 14.11
N ASP A 578 -29.03 10.26 13.00
CA ASP A 578 -29.93 9.11 12.87
C ASP A 578 -29.20 7.83 12.40
N GLY A 579 -27.87 7.84 12.37
CA GLY A 579 -27.03 6.69 12.01
C GLY A 579 -27.01 6.38 10.51
N PHE A 580 -26.55 5.19 10.16
CA PHE A 580 -26.22 4.79 8.77
C PHE A 580 -27.27 3.89 8.08
N LYS A 581 -28.22 3.36 8.84
CA LYS A 581 -29.08 2.25 8.40
C LYS A 581 -30.00 2.64 7.24
N ASN A 582 -29.97 1.86 6.17
CA ASN A 582 -30.85 2.00 4.98
C ASN A 582 -30.77 3.38 4.31
N LYS A 583 -29.59 4.00 4.32
CA LYS A 583 -29.35 5.30 3.69
C LYS A 583 -28.47 5.16 2.47
N THR A 584 -28.72 6.00 1.48
CA THR A 584 -27.77 6.19 0.37
C THR A 584 -26.55 6.97 0.87
N SER A 585 -25.43 6.91 0.13
CA SER A 585 -24.25 7.73 0.46
C SER A 585 -24.59 9.23 0.48
N LYS A 586 -25.50 9.68 -0.40
CA LYS A 586 -25.96 11.07 -0.47
C LYS A 586 -26.73 11.48 0.79
N ASP A 587 -27.63 10.62 1.28
CA ASP A 587 -28.39 10.89 2.51
C ASP A 587 -27.46 11.00 3.73
N ILE A 588 -26.43 10.14 3.79
CA ILE A 588 -25.43 10.16 4.86
C ILE A 588 -24.62 11.46 4.79
N ASN A 589 -24.12 11.83 3.62
CA ASN A 589 -23.37 13.08 3.44
C ASN A 589 -24.19 14.30 3.88
N PHE A 590 -25.43 14.40 3.41
CA PHE A 590 -26.32 15.50 3.77
C PHE A 590 -26.54 15.59 5.29
N ALA A 591 -26.76 14.45 5.96
CA ALA A 591 -26.88 14.40 7.41
C ALA A 591 -25.58 14.83 8.12
N CYS A 592 -24.42 14.36 7.65
CA CYS A 592 -23.13 14.81 8.16
C CYS A 592 -22.93 16.32 7.99
N PHE A 593 -23.28 16.91 6.85
CA PHE A 593 -23.15 18.35 6.62
C PHE A 593 -24.02 19.19 7.54
N ARG A 594 -25.26 18.76 7.82
CA ARG A 594 -26.11 19.43 8.81
C ARG A 594 -25.45 19.45 10.19
N LYS A 595 -24.87 18.33 10.61
CA LYS A 595 -24.15 18.24 11.88
C LYS A 595 -22.87 19.08 11.88
N LEU A 596 -22.09 19.01 10.80
CA LEU A 596 -20.88 19.80 10.62
C LEU A 596 -21.19 21.28 10.74
N LYS A 597 -22.26 21.77 10.09
CA LYS A 597 -22.71 23.16 10.19
C LYS A 597 -22.89 23.57 11.65
N THR A 598 -23.63 22.79 12.45
CA THR A 598 -23.81 23.07 13.88
C THR A 598 -22.48 23.12 14.63
N MET A 599 -21.58 22.18 14.36
CA MET A 599 -20.26 22.11 15.02
C MET A 599 -19.37 23.30 14.65
N VAL A 600 -19.39 23.73 13.38
CA VAL A 600 -18.63 24.87 12.87
C VAL A 600 -19.24 26.19 13.34
N ASP A 601 -20.56 26.32 13.39
CA ASP A 601 -21.25 27.51 13.92
C ASP A 601 -20.86 27.75 15.39
N ASN A 602 -20.93 26.70 16.23
CA ASN A 602 -20.51 26.77 17.63
C ASN A 602 -19.04 27.16 17.78
N MET A 603 -18.16 26.65 16.90
CA MET A 603 -16.76 27.04 16.89
C MET A 603 -16.59 28.52 16.50
N ILE A 604 -17.29 28.96 15.45
CA ILE A 604 -17.24 30.34 14.95
C ILE A 604 -17.69 31.32 16.04
N GLU A 605 -18.77 31.02 16.76
CA GLU A 605 -19.25 31.85 17.87
C GLU A 605 -18.19 32.02 18.96
N VAL A 606 -17.56 30.91 19.38
CA VAL A 606 -16.47 30.94 20.38
C VAL A 606 -15.24 31.73 19.90
N GLU A 607 -14.93 31.67 18.60
CA GLU A 607 -13.79 32.42 18.05
C GLU A 607 -14.11 33.91 17.86
N TYR A 608 -15.34 34.29 17.50
CA TYR A 608 -15.75 35.69 17.46
C TYR A 608 -15.74 36.35 18.83
N ASP A 609 -16.04 35.62 19.91
CA ASP A 609 -15.93 36.14 21.28
C ASP A 609 -14.48 36.44 21.71
N LYS A 610 -13.47 35.92 20.98
CA LYS A 610 -12.05 36.15 21.26
C LYS A 610 -11.44 37.30 20.43
N LEU A 611 -12.05 37.65 19.31
CA LEU A 611 -11.62 38.72 18.39
C LEU A 611 -12.21 40.06 18.83
#